data_AF-A0A7V9L8N7-F1
#
_entry.id   AF-A0A7V9L8N7-F1
#
_cell.length_a   1.000
_cell.length_b   1.000
_cell.length_c   1.000
_cell.angle_alpha   90.00
_cell.angle_beta   90.00
_cell.angle_gamma   90.00
#
_symmetry.space_group_name_H-M   'P 1'
#
loop_
_entity.id
_entity.type
_entity.pdbx_description
1 polymer ?
#
loop_
_entity_poly.entity_id
_entity_poly.type
_entity_poly.pdbx_seq_one_letter_code
_entity_poly.pdbx_strand_id
1 'polypeptide(L)'
;MCTFNTLLLPASTSLDRVNAVARELGWGLFAAQGNPSIEAAVADALSYVRADGGCDCGSGLATADTTPYIGWSDGEVRKLNADGWSATKIERWKAQREAARAKVANPAQPTVPAQWCTLLERLLDGRIAAWVGVFTHDYRGALGSRITCKPVQRFSGVTVGRLSAIETDVPYVFAR
;
A
#
# COMPACT_ATOMS: atom_id res chain seq x y z
N MET A 1 -12.78 -5.06 -5.88
CA MET A 1 -12.32 -3.98 -4.96
C MET A 1 -10.82 -4.13 -4.82
N CYS A 2 -10.07 -3.03 -4.91
CA CYS A 2 -8.61 -3.07 -4.82
C CYS A 2 -8.12 -2.17 -3.68
N THR A 3 -7.38 -2.75 -2.74
CA THR A 3 -6.73 -2.00 -1.66
C THR A 3 -5.45 -1.36 -2.19
N PHE A 4 -5.20 -0.10 -1.85
CA PHE A 4 -3.92 0.56 -2.10
C PHE A 4 -3.39 1.19 -0.81
N ASN A 5 -2.12 0.92 -0.53
CA ASN A 5 -1.36 1.57 0.52
C ASN A 5 -0.66 2.79 -0.09
N THR A 6 -1.05 3.95 0.40
CA THR A 6 -0.61 5.26 -0.08
C THR A 6 0.47 5.78 0.86
N LEU A 7 1.62 6.11 0.29
CA LEU A 7 2.66 6.87 0.98
C LEU A 7 2.32 8.35 0.89
N LEU A 8 2.32 9.04 2.03
CA LEU A 8 2.11 10.48 2.13
C LEU A 8 3.42 11.15 2.52
N LEU A 9 3.78 12.21 1.81
CA LEU A 9 5.02 12.96 2.05
C LEU A 9 4.75 14.46 1.95
N PRO A 10 5.54 15.30 2.68
CA PRO A 10 5.51 16.73 2.47
C PRO A 10 5.79 17.08 1.01
N ALA A 11 5.12 18.10 0.46
CA ALA A 11 5.27 18.50 -0.95
C ALA A 11 6.71 18.91 -1.31
N SER A 12 7.50 19.33 -0.31
CA SER A 12 8.93 19.63 -0.45
C SER A 12 9.84 18.39 -0.57
N THR A 13 9.31 17.18 -0.40
CA THR A 13 10.08 15.93 -0.41
C THR A 13 10.47 15.55 -1.84
N SER A 14 11.75 15.27 -2.07
CA SER A 14 12.24 14.79 -3.37
C SER A 14 11.86 13.33 -3.59
N LEU A 15 10.94 13.09 -4.54
CA LEU A 15 10.52 11.73 -4.92
C LEU A 15 11.69 10.88 -5.45
N ASP A 16 12.67 11.49 -6.12
CA ASP A 16 13.87 10.77 -6.60
C ASP A 16 14.67 10.17 -5.45
N ARG A 17 14.84 10.93 -4.35
CA ARG A 17 15.53 10.44 -3.14
C ARG A 17 14.72 9.36 -2.43
N VAL A 18 13.41 9.49 -2.40
CA VAL A 18 12.50 8.45 -1.87
C VAL A 18 12.64 7.16 -2.68
N ASN A 19 12.60 7.29 -4.01
CA ASN A 19 12.73 6.16 -4.94
C ASN A 19 14.11 5.50 -4.87
N ALA A 20 15.18 6.26 -4.61
CA ALA A 20 16.50 5.68 -4.36
C ALA A 20 16.49 4.76 -3.14
N VAL A 21 15.94 5.22 -2.01
CA VAL A 21 15.80 4.39 -0.79
C VAL A 21 14.87 3.20 -1.03
N ALA A 22 13.75 3.40 -1.72
CA ALA A 22 12.84 2.31 -2.07
C ALA A 22 13.59 1.19 -2.81
N ARG A 23 14.37 1.53 -3.85
CA ARG A 23 15.16 0.56 -4.62
C ARG A 23 16.21 -0.16 -3.77
N GLU A 24 16.93 0.55 -2.90
CA GLU A 24 17.91 -0.06 -1.98
C GLU A 24 17.26 -1.12 -1.07
N LEU A 25 16.02 -0.88 -0.65
CA LEU A 25 15.24 -1.78 0.18
C LEU A 25 14.49 -2.85 -0.61
N GLY A 26 14.70 -2.95 -1.92
CA GLY A 26 14.05 -3.93 -2.79
C GLY A 26 12.58 -3.61 -3.12
N TRP A 27 12.13 -2.38 -2.86
CA TRP A 27 10.81 -1.91 -3.28
C TRP A 27 10.79 -1.53 -4.77
N GLY A 28 9.59 -1.56 -5.34
CA GLY A 28 9.30 -0.86 -6.59
C GLY A 28 9.38 0.66 -6.42
N LEU A 29 9.29 1.37 -7.54
CA LEU A 29 9.22 2.84 -7.52
C LEU A 29 7.84 3.30 -7.04
N PHE A 30 7.80 4.50 -6.47
CA PHE A 30 6.59 5.23 -6.20
C PHE A 30 6.32 6.24 -7.32
N ALA A 31 5.05 6.39 -7.66
CA ALA A 31 4.55 7.39 -8.58
C ALA A 31 3.46 8.21 -7.89
N ALA A 32 3.29 9.45 -8.33
CA ALA A 32 2.25 10.33 -7.83
C ALA A 32 0.87 9.69 -8.06
N GLN A 33 0.10 9.60 -6.99
CA GLN A 33 -1.30 9.19 -7.05
C GLN A 33 -2.20 10.39 -7.35
N GLY A 34 -1.95 11.52 -6.68
CA GLY A 34 -2.67 12.77 -6.88
C GLY A 34 -4.15 12.70 -6.48
N ASN A 35 -4.49 12.02 -5.38
CA ASN A 35 -5.88 12.00 -4.90
C ASN A 35 -6.17 13.27 -4.06
N PRO A 36 -7.04 14.18 -4.53
CA PRO A 36 -7.26 15.45 -3.84
C PRO A 36 -7.89 15.29 -2.45
N SER A 37 -8.65 14.22 -2.21
CA SER A 37 -9.30 13.99 -0.91
C SER A 37 -8.27 13.60 0.15
N ILE A 38 -7.30 12.78 -0.24
CA ILE A 38 -6.21 12.33 0.64
C ILE A 38 -5.25 13.49 0.94
N GLU A 39 -4.86 14.23 -0.11
CA GLU A 39 -3.95 15.37 0.01
C GLU A 39 -4.56 16.54 0.78
N ALA A 40 -5.88 16.71 0.72
CA ALA A 40 -6.58 17.69 1.56
C ALA A 40 -6.68 17.27 3.04
N ALA A 41 -6.61 15.96 3.36
CA ALA A 41 -6.73 15.47 4.72
C ALA A 41 -5.47 15.75 5.56
N VAL A 42 -4.29 15.80 4.92
CA VAL A 42 -3.02 16.11 5.56
C VAL A 42 -2.42 17.35 4.89
N ALA A 43 -2.34 18.46 5.62
CA ALA A 43 -1.80 19.70 5.08
C ALA A 43 -0.38 19.51 4.51
N ASP A 44 -0.13 20.10 3.33
CA ASP A 44 1.12 20.00 2.58
C ASP A 44 1.51 18.57 2.13
N ALA A 45 0.54 17.64 2.10
CA ALA A 45 0.81 16.28 1.65
C ALA A 45 0.68 16.12 0.14
N LEU A 46 1.57 15.32 -0.43
CA LEU A 46 1.39 14.66 -1.72
C LEU A 46 1.21 13.15 -1.51
N SER A 47 0.37 12.55 -2.34
CA SER A 47 0.00 11.13 -2.28
C SER A 47 0.75 10.30 -3.33
N TYR A 48 1.28 9.15 -2.93
CA TYR A 48 2.07 8.27 -3.79
C TYR A 48 1.68 6.80 -3.61
N VAL A 49 1.69 6.06 -4.72
CA VAL A 49 1.45 4.60 -4.75
C VAL A 49 2.57 3.91 -5.53
N ARG A 50 2.66 2.58 -5.45
CA ARG A 50 3.61 1.82 -6.27
C ARG A 50 3.34 2.03 -7.77
N ALA A 51 4.39 2.33 -8.51
CA ALA A 51 4.35 2.66 -9.93
C ALA A 51 4.07 1.46 -10.84
N ASP A 52 4.17 0.24 -10.33
CA ASP A 52 3.86 -0.99 -11.06
C ASP A 52 2.34 -1.20 -11.27
N GLY A 53 1.50 -0.34 -10.68
CA GLY A 53 0.04 -0.43 -10.75
C GLY A 53 -0.54 -1.62 -9.97
N GLY A 54 0.30 -2.32 -9.19
CA GLY A 54 -0.10 -3.47 -8.41
C GLY A 54 -0.85 -3.06 -7.14
N CYS A 55 -2.08 -3.53 -6.98
CA CYS A 55 -2.84 -3.35 -5.74
C CYS A 55 -2.20 -4.10 -4.56
N ASP A 56 -2.49 -3.63 -3.34
CA ASP A 56 -2.01 -4.16 -2.07
C ASP A 56 -3.01 -5.13 -1.42
N CYS A 57 -3.91 -5.71 -2.22
CA CYS A 57 -4.89 -6.70 -1.79
C CYS A 57 -4.24 -7.85 -1.03
N GLY A 58 -4.73 -8.09 0.19
CA GLY A 58 -4.23 -9.17 1.05
C GLY A 58 -2.81 -8.97 1.58
N SER A 59 -2.26 -7.75 1.47
CA SER A 59 -0.91 -7.44 1.97
C SER A 59 -0.83 -7.39 3.50
N GLY A 60 -1.95 -7.21 4.21
CA GLY A 60 -1.99 -7.20 5.67
C GLY A 60 -1.71 -5.83 6.31
N LEU A 61 -1.58 -4.77 5.51
CA LEU A 61 -1.72 -3.40 6.02
C LEU A 61 -3.22 -3.07 6.10
N ALA A 62 -3.65 -2.49 7.21
CA ALA A 62 -5.05 -2.14 7.50
C ALA A 62 -6.06 -3.30 7.60
N THR A 63 -5.62 -4.54 7.78
CA THR A 63 -6.51 -5.68 8.03
C THR A 63 -6.80 -5.81 9.51
N ALA A 64 -7.66 -4.94 10.05
CA ALA A 64 -8.46 -5.30 11.23
C ALA A 64 -9.63 -6.15 10.72
N ASP A 65 -9.66 -7.43 11.05
CA ASP A 65 -10.81 -8.35 10.89
C ASP A 65 -11.27 -8.77 9.49
N THR A 66 -10.55 -8.49 8.42
CA THR A 66 -10.81 -9.19 7.15
C THR A 66 -9.83 -10.34 6.98
N THR A 67 -10.38 -11.57 6.95
CA THR A 67 -9.72 -12.75 6.37
C THR A 67 -8.90 -12.28 5.17
N PRO A 68 -7.60 -12.60 5.07
CA PRO A 68 -6.71 -12.03 4.05
C PRO A 68 -7.43 -12.05 2.71
N TYR A 69 -7.73 -10.87 2.14
CA TYR A 69 -8.45 -10.79 0.88
C TYR A 69 -7.59 -11.46 -0.18
N ILE A 70 -7.97 -12.68 -0.55
CA ILE A 70 -7.30 -13.51 -1.55
C ILE A 70 -7.75 -13.07 -2.95
N GLY A 71 -7.89 -11.77 -3.18
CA GLY A 71 -8.47 -11.26 -4.42
C GLY A 71 -7.41 -10.88 -5.43
N TRP A 72 -7.22 -11.74 -6.42
CA TRP A 72 -6.80 -11.35 -7.77
C TRP A 72 -7.61 -10.13 -8.25
N SER A 73 -6.98 -9.27 -9.04
CA SER A 73 -7.67 -8.10 -9.56
C SER A 73 -8.79 -8.51 -10.52
N ASP A 74 -9.93 -7.79 -10.50
CA ASP A 74 -11.00 -7.98 -11.49
C ASP A 74 -10.45 -7.81 -12.93
N GLY A 75 -9.35 -7.07 -13.09
CA GLY A 75 -8.62 -6.92 -14.35
C GLY A 75 -7.94 -8.21 -14.83
N GLU A 76 -7.28 -8.96 -13.96
CA GLU A 76 -6.67 -10.26 -14.31
C GLU A 76 -7.75 -11.28 -14.71
N VAL A 77 -8.85 -11.34 -13.96
CA VAL A 77 -9.98 -12.23 -14.28
C VAL A 77 -10.65 -11.83 -15.58
N ARG A 78 -10.84 -10.53 -15.86
CA ARG A 78 -11.36 -10.04 -17.14
C ARG A 78 -10.44 -10.39 -18.30
N LYS A 79 -9.12 -10.31 -18.11
CA LYS A 79 -8.14 -10.69 -19.13
C LYS A 79 -8.20 -12.19 -19.43
N LEU A 80 -8.25 -13.04 -18.40
CA LEU A 80 -8.38 -14.49 -18.58
C LEU A 80 -9.71 -14.87 -19.26
N ASN A 81 -10.80 -14.17 -18.94
CA ASN A 81 -12.08 -14.34 -19.66
C ASN A 81 -11.98 -13.90 -21.13
N ALA A 82 -11.33 -12.76 -21.40
CA ALA A 82 -11.09 -12.28 -22.77
C ALA A 82 -10.20 -13.24 -23.57
N ASP A 83 -9.28 -13.92 -22.90
CA ASP A 83 -8.43 -14.98 -23.46
C ASP A 83 -9.18 -16.32 -23.63
N GLY A 84 -10.50 -16.36 -23.39
CA GLY A 84 -11.35 -17.52 -23.61
C GLY A 84 -11.23 -18.62 -22.55
N TRP A 85 -10.71 -18.32 -21.36
CA TRP A 85 -10.60 -19.32 -20.30
C TRP A 85 -11.98 -19.66 -19.73
N SER A 86 -12.23 -20.95 -19.51
CA SER A 86 -13.45 -21.41 -18.84
C SER A 86 -13.42 -21.06 -17.34
N ALA A 87 -14.61 -20.91 -16.75
CA ALA A 87 -14.76 -20.62 -15.33
C ALA A 87 -13.97 -21.61 -14.44
N THR A 88 -14.02 -22.90 -14.75
CA THR A 88 -13.27 -23.94 -14.03
C THR A 88 -11.75 -23.77 -14.14
N LYS A 89 -11.25 -23.30 -15.29
CA LYS A 89 -9.83 -23.05 -15.50
C LYS A 89 -9.34 -21.82 -14.74
N ILE A 90 -10.19 -20.79 -14.66
CA ILE A 90 -9.97 -19.60 -13.85
C ILE A 90 -9.96 -19.97 -12.36
N GLU A 91 -10.92 -20.76 -11.87
CA GLU A 91 -10.94 -21.25 -10.48
C GLU A 91 -9.71 -22.10 -10.13
N ARG A 92 -9.28 -22.98 -11.03
CA ARG A 92 -8.06 -23.76 -10.83
C ARG A 92 -6.81 -22.89 -10.81
N TRP A 93 -6.74 -21.87 -11.66
CA TRP A 93 -5.63 -20.90 -11.68
C TRP A 93 -5.57 -20.08 -10.40
N LYS A 94 -6.72 -19.65 -9.89
CA LYS A 94 -6.86 -18.99 -8.58
C LYS A 94 -6.29 -19.88 -7.48
N ALA A 95 -6.83 -21.08 -7.32
CA ALA A 95 -6.40 -22.04 -6.31
C ALA A 95 -4.90 -22.39 -6.37
N GLN A 96 -4.32 -22.49 -7.58
CA GLN A 96 -2.88 -22.73 -7.75
C GLN A 96 -2.02 -21.56 -7.28
N ARG A 97 -2.44 -20.32 -7.55
CA ARG A 97 -1.73 -19.12 -7.05
C ARG A 97 -1.90 -18.94 -5.55
N GLU A 98 -3.04 -19.29 -4.98
CA GLU A 98 -3.26 -19.33 -3.53
C GLU A 98 -2.30 -20.32 -2.86
N ALA A 99 -2.22 -21.55 -3.38
CA ALA A 99 -1.30 -22.56 -2.88
C ALA A 99 0.17 -22.15 -3.03
N ALA A 100 0.51 -21.43 -4.11
CA ALA A 100 1.85 -20.88 -4.29
C ALA A 100 2.16 -19.78 -3.27
N ARG A 101 1.22 -18.86 -2.97
CA ARG A 101 1.41 -17.83 -1.93
C ARG A 101 1.47 -18.42 -0.52
N ALA A 102 0.65 -19.41 -0.21
CA ALA A 102 0.69 -20.12 1.08
C ALA A 102 2.04 -20.85 1.30
N LYS A 103 2.66 -21.36 0.22
CA LYS A 103 4.01 -21.93 0.26
C LYS A 103 5.15 -20.90 0.37
N VAL A 104 4.87 -19.61 0.14
CA VAL A 104 5.84 -18.51 0.21
C VAL A 104 5.80 -17.80 1.58
N ALA A 105 4.94 -18.22 2.51
CA ALA A 105 5.03 -17.84 3.93
C ALA A 105 6.28 -18.48 4.57
N ASN A 106 7.45 -18.03 4.12
CA ASN A 106 8.75 -18.36 4.66
C ASN A 106 8.93 -17.48 5.91
N PRO A 107 9.12 -18.04 7.11
CA PRO A 107 9.30 -17.27 8.34
C PRO A 107 10.51 -16.31 8.31
N ALA A 108 11.38 -16.42 7.29
CA ALA A 108 12.50 -15.51 7.05
C ALA A 108 12.13 -14.22 6.28
N GLN A 109 10.95 -14.12 5.64
CA GLN A 109 10.57 -12.90 4.90
C GLN A 109 9.87 -11.90 5.85
N PRO A 110 10.28 -10.62 5.84
CA PRO A 110 9.66 -9.60 6.69
C PRO A 110 8.18 -9.42 6.31
N THR A 111 7.33 -9.25 7.33
CA THR A 111 5.91 -8.95 7.13
C THR A 111 5.74 -7.61 6.41
N VAL A 112 4.61 -7.38 5.75
CA VAL A 112 4.35 -6.10 5.07
C VAL A 112 4.43 -4.90 6.03
N PRO A 113 3.84 -4.93 7.24
CA PRO A 113 4.07 -3.87 8.22
C PRO A 113 5.55 -3.67 8.57
N ALA A 114 6.36 -4.74 8.67
CA ALA A 114 7.79 -4.62 8.93
C ALA A 114 8.54 -3.98 7.75
N GLN A 115 8.21 -4.36 6.51
CA GLN A 115 8.79 -3.76 5.31
C GLN A 115 8.47 -2.25 5.25
N TRP A 116 7.22 -1.87 5.49
CA TRP A 116 6.82 -0.46 5.56
C TRP A 116 7.55 0.27 6.70
N CYS A 117 7.69 -0.36 7.87
CA CYS A 117 8.42 0.21 9.01
C CYS A 117 9.84 0.60 8.58
N THR A 118 10.58 -0.34 7.99
CA THR A 118 11.94 -0.11 7.51
C THR A 118 12.00 1.01 6.48
N LEU A 119 11.07 1.06 5.52
CA LEU A 119 11.03 2.14 4.52
C LEU A 119 10.84 3.50 5.20
N LEU A 120 9.81 3.64 6.04
CA LEU A 120 9.47 4.91 6.68
C LEU A 120 10.55 5.39 7.65
N GLU A 121 11.13 4.47 8.44
CA GLU A 121 12.27 4.76 9.30
C GLU A 121 13.46 5.26 8.49
N ARG A 122 13.80 4.62 7.36
CA ARG A 122 14.91 5.06 6.51
C ARG A 122 14.70 6.45 5.91
N LEU A 123 13.46 6.78 5.53
CA LEU A 123 13.13 8.12 5.03
C LEU A 123 13.27 9.20 6.12
N LEU A 124 12.82 8.91 7.35
CA LEU A 124 12.94 9.82 8.49
C LEU A 124 14.38 9.96 9.00
N ASP A 125 15.08 8.83 9.15
CA ASP A 125 16.45 8.80 9.66
C ASP A 125 17.42 9.46 8.69
N GLY A 126 17.25 9.20 7.40
CA GLY A 126 18.00 9.86 6.32
C GLY A 126 17.63 11.32 6.07
N ARG A 127 16.69 11.88 6.85
CA ARG A 127 16.15 13.25 6.69
C ARG A 127 15.73 13.55 5.25
N ILE A 128 15.15 12.55 4.59
CA ILE A 128 14.63 12.69 3.23
C ILE A 128 13.28 13.40 3.29
N ALA A 129 12.47 13.10 4.30
CA ALA A 129 11.20 13.75 4.58
C ALA A 129 11.16 14.22 6.04
N ALA A 130 10.52 15.37 6.30
CA ALA A 130 10.33 15.89 7.66
C ALA A 130 9.31 15.07 8.47
N TRP A 131 8.34 14.49 7.77
CA TRP A 131 7.37 13.52 8.26
C TRP A 131 7.05 12.56 7.12
N VAL A 132 6.52 11.39 7.46
CA VAL A 132 6.04 10.40 6.49
C VAL A 132 4.68 9.90 6.94
N GLY A 133 3.79 9.61 6.01
CA GLY A 133 2.48 9.08 6.34
C GLY A 133 2.10 7.86 5.52
N VAL A 134 1.16 7.09 6.05
CA VAL A 134 0.55 5.95 5.38
C VAL A 134 -0.96 6.09 5.46
N PHE A 135 -1.61 5.77 4.35
CA PHE A 135 -3.06 5.76 4.24
C PHE A 135 -3.49 4.54 3.41
N THR A 136 -4.47 3.79 3.90
CA THR A 136 -4.99 2.62 3.18
C THR A 136 -6.45 2.85 2.82
N HIS A 137 -6.81 2.57 1.57
CA HIS A 137 -8.20 2.65 1.09
C HIS A 137 -8.53 1.53 0.12
N ASP A 138 -9.79 1.08 0.17
CA ASP A 138 -10.35 0.08 -0.73
C ASP A 138 -11.11 0.75 -1.89
N TYR A 139 -10.46 0.81 -3.04
CA TYR A 139 -11.01 1.43 -4.23
C TYR A 139 -12.00 0.49 -4.94
N ARG A 140 -13.19 1.02 -5.23
CA ARG A 140 -14.21 0.42 -6.11
C ARG A 140 -14.11 0.92 -7.57
N GLY A 141 -13.24 1.88 -7.83
CA GLY A 141 -13.11 2.57 -9.11
C GLY A 141 -11.73 3.22 -9.27
N ALA A 142 -11.68 4.39 -9.90
CA ALA A 142 -10.44 5.10 -10.16
C ALA A 142 -9.74 5.53 -8.85
N LEU A 143 -8.41 5.57 -8.85
CA LEU A 143 -7.61 6.03 -7.72
C LEU A 143 -7.84 7.50 -7.35
N GLY A 144 -8.39 8.30 -8.27
CA GLY A 144 -8.80 9.69 -8.03
C GLY A 144 -10.24 9.85 -7.53
N SER A 145 -10.92 8.77 -7.18
CA SER A 145 -12.28 8.84 -6.63
C SER A 145 -12.28 9.63 -5.32
N ARG A 146 -13.38 10.34 -5.04
CA ARG A 146 -13.56 11.07 -3.78
C ARG A 146 -13.60 10.07 -2.61
N ILE A 147 -12.86 10.38 -1.56
CA ILE A 147 -12.79 9.57 -0.33
C ILE A 147 -13.14 10.46 0.85
N THR A 148 -13.90 9.92 1.81
CA THR A 148 -14.12 10.58 3.09
C THR A 148 -13.05 10.10 4.06
N CYS A 149 -11.97 10.87 4.19
CA CYS A 149 -10.91 10.57 5.15
C CYS A 149 -11.41 10.78 6.58
N LYS A 150 -11.08 9.84 7.47
CA LYS A 150 -11.21 9.97 8.91
C LYS A 150 -10.11 10.90 9.46
N PRO A 151 -10.22 11.37 10.72
CA PRO A 151 -9.24 12.27 11.31
C PRO A 151 -7.81 11.69 11.30
N VAL A 152 -6.84 12.54 10.96
CA VAL A 152 -5.41 12.20 10.92
C VAL A 152 -4.90 11.81 12.31
N GLN A 153 -4.22 10.68 12.40
CA GLN A 153 -3.50 10.27 13.61
C GLN A 153 -2.00 10.59 13.46
N ARG A 154 -1.42 11.25 14.47
CA ARG A 154 -0.02 11.71 14.46
C ARG A 154 0.79 11.04 15.56
N PHE A 155 2.01 10.65 15.23
CA PHE A 155 2.86 9.86 16.10
C PHE A 155 4.33 10.29 16.03
N SER A 156 5.03 10.21 17.16
CA SER A 156 6.49 10.22 17.19
C SER A 156 7.03 8.80 16.98
N GLY A 157 7.88 8.64 15.98
CA GLY A 157 8.47 7.37 15.59
C GLY A 157 7.52 6.40 14.88
N VAL A 158 8.09 5.59 14.01
CA VAL A 158 7.39 4.51 13.30
C VAL A 158 7.62 3.21 14.08
N THR A 159 6.60 2.37 14.21
CA THR A 159 6.76 1.02 14.77
C THR A 159 5.94 0.02 13.98
N VAL A 160 6.41 -1.22 13.91
CA VAL A 160 5.66 -2.32 13.28
C VAL A 160 4.28 -2.47 13.90
N GLY A 161 4.17 -2.39 15.23
CA GLY A 161 2.89 -2.50 15.93
C GLY A 161 1.87 -1.44 15.50
N ARG A 162 2.30 -0.20 15.26
CA ARG A 162 1.42 0.86 14.75
C ARG A 162 1.00 0.62 13.30
N LEU A 163 1.93 0.19 12.46
CA LEU A 163 1.64 -0.11 11.06
C LEU A 163 0.69 -1.30 10.90
N SER A 164 0.81 -2.31 11.78
CA SER A 164 -0.14 -3.43 11.86
C SER A 164 -1.53 -3.01 12.33
N ALA A 165 -1.65 -1.87 13.02
CA ALA A 165 -2.89 -1.33 13.56
C ALA A 165 -3.45 -0.15 12.73
N ILE A 166 -2.95 0.06 11.51
CA ILE A 166 -3.53 1.04 10.60
C ILE A 166 -5.01 0.68 10.37
N GLU A 167 -5.86 1.68 10.31
CA GLU A 167 -7.24 1.54 9.92
C GLU A 167 -7.46 2.08 8.50
N THR A 168 -8.38 1.46 7.77
CA THR A 168 -8.84 1.99 6.48
C THR A 168 -9.42 3.40 6.66
N ASP A 169 -9.07 4.27 5.72
CA ASP A 169 -9.48 5.67 5.63
C ASP A 169 -8.93 6.60 6.72
N VAL A 170 -7.99 6.14 7.55
CA VAL A 170 -7.29 6.98 8.53
C VAL A 170 -5.88 7.28 8.03
N PRO A 171 -5.49 8.57 7.89
CA PRO A 171 -4.09 8.92 7.63
C PRO A 171 -3.26 8.78 8.92
N TYR A 172 -2.25 7.91 8.91
CA TYR A 172 -1.27 7.78 9.99
C TYR A 172 -0.01 8.54 9.59
N VAL A 173 0.37 9.56 10.36
CA VAL A 173 1.53 10.42 10.09
C VAL A 173 2.56 10.27 11.20
N PHE A 174 3.81 10.07 10.81
CA PHE A 174 4.95 9.82 11.68
C PHE A 174 6.02 10.89 11.47
N ALA A 175 6.57 11.39 12.57
CA ALA A 175 7.73 12.27 12.59
C ALA A 175 8.76 11.76 13.61
N ARG A 176 9.97 12.32 13.59
CA ARG A 176 10.99 12.02 14.62
C ARG A 176 10.62 12.62 15.96
#